data_AF-M4E3H7-F1
#
_entry.id   AF-M4E3H7-F1
#
_cell.length_a   1.000
_cell.length_b   1.000
_cell.length_c   1.000
_cell.angle_alpha   90.00
_cell.angle_beta   90.00
_cell.angle_gamma   90.00
#
_symmetry.space_group_name_H-M   'P 1'
#
loop_
_entity.id
_entity.type
_entity.pdbx_description
1 polymer ?
#
loop_
_entity_poly.entity_id
_entity_poly.type
_entity_poly.pdbx_seq_one_letter_code
_entity_poly.pdbx_strand_id
1 'polypeptide(L)'
;MRGLVSCLRGNRIVTAKYVTKILLALCLAEGNRRVAVEAGAARAVVETAAGLENSAVERALAALELMCTTAEGAAEVRAHAMTVPAMVAVMARLAGRGREYAISILAVVYGRGGAFSGEEITVAPAEEVARAVALALEGECTARGRRKGAHLLKTLEEYGRLDLSQNGT
;
A
#
# COMPACT_ATOMS: atom_id res chain seq x y z
N MET A 1 17.38 1.68 11.96
CA MET A 1 16.43 1.34 10.89
C MET A 1 16.72 -0.02 10.24
N ARG A 2 17.88 -0.26 9.62
CA ARG A 2 18.23 -1.52 8.91
C ARG A 2 18.01 -2.80 9.73
N GLY A 3 18.39 -2.81 11.01
CA GLY A 3 18.13 -3.96 11.89
C GLY A 3 16.64 -4.29 12.05
N LEU A 4 15.77 -3.29 12.10
CA LEU A 4 14.31 -3.51 12.16
C LEU A 4 13.78 -4.13 10.86
N VAL A 5 14.29 -3.68 9.71
CA VAL A 5 13.93 -4.26 8.40
C VAL A 5 14.34 -5.73 8.32
N SER A 6 15.54 -6.07 8.80
CA SER A 6 16.01 -7.46 8.90
C SER A 6 15.09 -8.30 9.79
N CYS A 7 14.69 -7.78 10.96
CA CYS A 7 13.78 -8.48 11.85
C CYS A 7 12.37 -8.64 11.26
N LEU A 8 11.88 -7.66 10.48
CA LEU A 8 10.59 -7.74 9.79
C LEU A 8 10.60 -8.86 8.74
N ARG A 9 11.64 -8.91 7.90
CA ARG A 9 11.81 -9.95 6.87
C ARG A 9 12.01 -11.35 7.44
N GLY A 10 12.60 -11.46 8.63
CA GLY A 10 12.74 -12.74 9.32
C GLY A 10 11.40 -13.38 9.73
N ASN A 11 10.30 -12.64 9.65
CA ASN A 11 8.90 -13.08 9.79
C ASN A 11 8.62 -14.04 10.96
N ARG A 12 9.25 -13.82 12.12
CA ARG A 12 8.87 -14.53 13.35
C ARG A 12 7.71 -13.78 14.01
N ILE A 13 6.58 -14.46 14.22
CA ILE A 13 5.33 -13.86 14.74
C ILE A 13 5.57 -13.03 16.01
N VAL A 14 6.37 -13.56 16.95
CA VAL A 14 6.71 -12.89 18.21
C VAL A 14 7.44 -11.56 17.97
N THR A 15 8.39 -11.52 17.03
CA THR A 15 9.18 -10.31 16.77
C THR A 15 8.41 -9.30 15.93
N ALA A 16 7.53 -9.76 15.02
CA ALA A 16 6.76 -8.91 14.11
C ALA A 16 5.90 -7.87 14.85
N LYS A 17 5.28 -8.27 15.98
CA LYS A 17 4.51 -7.35 16.84
C LYS A 17 5.35 -6.16 17.31
N TYR A 18 6.55 -6.40 17.81
CA TYR A 18 7.41 -5.34 18.34
C TYR A 18 8.03 -4.51 17.23
N VAL A 19 8.49 -5.16 16.17
CA VAL A 19 9.13 -4.50 15.02
C VAL A 19 8.16 -3.55 14.33
N THR A 20 6.91 -3.96 14.09
CA THR A 20 5.90 -3.09 13.44
C THR A 20 5.50 -1.92 14.33
N LYS A 21 5.43 -2.10 15.66
CA LYS A 21 5.21 -1.01 16.61
C LYS A 21 6.35 0.01 16.60
N ILE A 22 7.60 -0.46 16.64
CA ILE A 22 8.78 0.42 16.61
C ILE A 22 8.88 1.14 15.27
N LEU A 23 8.66 0.44 14.16
CA LEU A 23 8.68 1.02 12.82
C LEU A 23 7.64 2.15 12.69
N LEU A 24 6.40 1.90 13.11
CA LEU A 24 5.35 2.91 13.11
C LEU A 24 5.73 4.12 13.98
N ALA A 25 6.19 3.88 15.22
CA ALA A 25 6.59 4.96 16.13
C ALA A 25 7.70 5.84 15.55
N LEU A 26 8.69 5.25 14.89
CA LEU A 26 9.76 5.99 14.24
C LEU A 26 9.25 6.82 13.06
N CYS A 27 8.33 6.28 12.23
CA CYS A 27 7.79 6.96 11.06
C CYS A 27 6.82 8.11 11.39
N LEU A 28 6.32 8.21 12.64
CA LEU A 28 5.54 9.37 13.08
C LEU A 28 6.36 10.67 12.96
N ALA A 29 7.65 10.61 13.29
CA ALA A 29 8.56 11.71 13.03
C ALA A 29 8.90 11.79 11.54
N GLU A 30 8.56 12.91 10.90
CA GLU A 30 8.68 13.08 9.45
C GLU A 30 10.11 12.87 8.93
N GLY A 31 11.11 13.38 9.65
CA GLY A 31 12.53 13.21 9.30
C GLY A 31 13.01 11.76 9.24
N ASN A 32 12.31 10.82 9.88
CA ASN A 32 12.66 9.40 9.84
C ASN A 32 12.05 8.66 8.65
N ARG A 33 11.06 9.22 7.96
CA ARG A 33 10.32 8.51 6.90
C ARG A 33 11.22 8.17 5.72
N ARG A 34 12.03 9.13 5.27
CA ARG A 34 13.04 8.90 4.21
C ARG A 34 14.10 7.89 4.64
N VAL A 35 14.58 7.99 5.88
CA VAL A 35 15.56 7.03 6.45
C VAL A 35 14.97 5.61 6.50
N ALA A 36 13.67 5.46 6.75
CA ALA A 36 12.96 4.19 6.68
C ALA A 36 12.93 3.61 5.27
N VAL A 37 12.59 4.45 4.28
CA VAL A 37 12.60 4.08 2.85
C VAL A 37 14.02 3.66 2.42
N GLU A 38 15.05 4.46 2.68
CA GLU A 38 16.46 4.17 2.35
C GLU A 38 16.99 2.89 3.02
N ALA A 39 16.41 2.49 4.16
CA ALA A 39 16.73 1.23 4.81
C ALA A 39 15.99 0.02 4.22
N GLY A 40 15.11 0.21 3.23
CA GLY A 40 14.31 -0.81 2.57
C GLY A 40 13.04 -1.21 3.33
N ALA A 41 12.54 -0.34 4.23
CA ALA A 41 11.37 -0.67 5.05
C ALA A 41 10.08 -0.73 4.23
N ALA A 42 9.91 0.12 3.21
CA ALA A 42 8.70 0.15 2.39
C ALA A 42 8.50 -1.18 1.64
N ARG A 43 9.52 -1.61 0.89
CA ARG A 43 9.58 -2.94 0.26
C ARG A 43 9.35 -4.07 1.26
N ALA A 44 10.03 -4.07 2.40
CA ALA A 44 9.89 -5.14 3.39
C ALA A 44 8.45 -5.23 3.96
N VAL A 45 7.76 -4.11 4.14
CA VAL A 45 6.35 -4.12 4.54
C VAL A 45 5.47 -4.74 3.45
N VAL A 46 5.66 -4.35 2.18
CA VAL A 46 4.90 -4.92 1.06
C VAL A 46 5.10 -6.43 0.95
N GLU A 47 6.35 -6.89 1.01
CA GLU A 47 6.72 -8.31 0.89
C GLU A 47 6.18 -9.17 2.05
N THR A 48 5.98 -8.60 3.24
CA THR A 48 5.59 -9.36 4.45
C THR A 48 4.12 -9.19 4.83
N ALA A 49 3.41 -8.19 4.31
CA ALA A 49 2.06 -7.80 4.76
C ALA A 49 1.06 -8.97 4.80
N ALA A 50 1.06 -9.83 3.77
CA ALA A 50 0.15 -10.97 3.70
C ALA A 50 0.40 -12.02 4.79
N GLY A 51 1.64 -12.17 5.27
CA GLY A 51 2.01 -13.15 6.30
C GLY A 51 1.91 -12.64 7.75
N LEU A 52 1.71 -11.33 7.95
CA LEU A 52 1.64 -10.72 9.27
C LEU A 52 0.26 -10.91 9.92
N GLU A 53 0.26 -11.14 11.24
CA GLU A 53 -0.92 -11.06 12.12
C GLU A 53 -1.69 -9.74 11.94
N ASN A 54 -3.02 -9.75 12.08
CA ASN A 54 -3.90 -8.61 11.77
C ASN A 54 -3.45 -7.28 12.39
N SER A 55 -3.09 -7.27 13.68
CA SER A 55 -2.63 -6.03 14.33
C SER A 55 -1.23 -5.60 13.91
N ALA A 56 -0.38 -6.54 13.48
CA ALA A 56 0.97 -6.24 13.01
C ALA A 56 0.91 -5.67 11.58
N VAL A 57 0.12 -6.26 10.69
CA VAL A 57 -0.09 -5.72 9.34
C VAL A 57 -0.73 -4.34 9.39
N GLU A 58 -1.72 -4.09 10.25
CA GLU A 58 -2.33 -2.74 10.37
C GLU A 58 -1.27 -1.69 10.74
N ARG A 59 -0.40 -1.97 11.71
CA ARG A 59 0.69 -1.04 12.09
C ARG A 59 1.74 -0.89 11.00
N ALA A 60 2.08 -1.98 10.32
CA ALA A 60 3.04 -1.96 9.21
C ALA A 60 2.54 -1.08 8.08
N LEU A 61 1.25 -1.18 7.71
CA LEU A 61 0.65 -0.37 6.66
C LEU A 61 0.42 1.08 7.08
N ALA A 62 0.16 1.35 8.35
CA ALA A 62 0.18 2.72 8.87
C ALA A 62 1.56 3.36 8.68
N ALA A 63 2.65 2.61 8.95
CA ALA A 63 4.01 3.08 8.72
C ALA A 63 4.30 3.26 7.21
N LEU A 64 3.82 2.34 6.37
CA LEU A 64 3.94 2.45 4.92
C LEU A 64 3.21 3.66 4.35
N GLU A 65 2.00 3.96 4.84
CA GLU A 65 1.25 5.17 4.45
C GLU A 65 2.05 6.43 4.79
N LEU A 66 2.69 6.47 5.96
CA LEU A 66 3.57 7.59 6.34
C LEU A 66 4.81 7.66 5.43
N MET A 67 5.47 6.54 5.12
CA MET A 67 6.60 6.52 4.19
C MET A 67 6.21 7.05 2.80
N CYS A 68 4.98 6.76 2.34
CA CYS A 68 4.45 7.26 1.07
C CYS A 68 4.18 8.77 1.04
N THR A 69 4.33 9.50 2.16
CA THR A 69 4.32 10.97 2.12
C THR A 69 5.64 11.53 1.57
N THR A 70 6.68 10.70 1.45
CA THR A 70 7.93 11.03 0.75
C THR A 70 7.84 10.63 -0.71
N ALA A 71 8.51 11.36 -1.60
CA ALA A 71 8.53 11.03 -3.02
C ALA A 71 9.15 9.66 -3.28
N GLU A 72 10.23 9.34 -2.56
CA GLU A 72 10.96 8.07 -2.64
C GLU A 72 10.09 6.90 -2.20
N GLY A 73 9.38 7.04 -1.08
CA GLY A 73 8.50 5.97 -0.58
C GLY A 73 7.33 5.71 -1.53
N ALA A 74 6.73 6.77 -2.10
CA ALA A 74 5.67 6.62 -3.09
C ALA A 74 6.18 5.97 -4.40
N ALA A 75 7.37 6.34 -4.87
CA ALA A 75 8.00 5.75 -6.05
C ALA A 75 8.32 4.27 -5.83
N GLU A 76 8.88 3.90 -4.67
CA GLU A 76 9.19 2.50 -4.34
C GLU A 76 7.93 1.63 -4.32
N VAL A 77 6.85 2.12 -3.70
CA VAL A 77 5.56 1.40 -3.65
C VAL A 77 4.94 1.23 -5.04
N ARG A 78 5.01 2.25 -5.90
CA ARG A 78 4.54 2.18 -7.30
C ARG A 78 5.31 1.15 -8.11
N ALA A 79 6.63 1.14 -7.99
CA ALA A 79 7.51 0.25 -8.75
C ALA A 79 7.48 -1.22 -8.29
N HIS A 80 6.96 -1.50 -7.09
CA HIS A 80 7.05 -2.84 -6.52
C HIS A 80 5.90 -3.76 -6.98
N ALA A 81 6.24 -4.79 -7.77
CA ALA A 81 5.27 -5.73 -8.38
C ALA A 81 4.27 -6.36 -7.39
N MET A 82 4.69 -6.62 -6.15
CA MET A 82 3.81 -7.21 -5.12
C MET A 82 2.86 -6.23 -4.42
N THR A 83 2.96 -4.91 -4.67
CA THR A 83 2.16 -3.92 -3.95
C THR A 83 0.66 -4.18 -4.14
N VAL A 84 0.20 -4.25 -5.38
CA VAL A 84 -1.22 -4.45 -5.68
C VAL A 84 -1.76 -5.79 -5.14
N PRO A 85 -1.16 -6.96 -5.45
CA PRO A 85 -1.68 -8.23 -4.94
C PRO A 85 -1.64 -8.31 -3.40
N ALA A 86 -0.62 -7.76 -2.75
CA ALA A 86 -0.56 -7.71 -1.30
C ALA A 86 -1.68 -6.85 -0.71
N MET A 87 -1.95 -5.67 -1.26
CA MET A 87 -3.00 -4.80 -0.75
C MET A 87 -4.40 -5.38 -0.98
N VAL A 88 -4.64 -6.04 -2.11
CA VAL A 88 -5.91 -6.76 -2.38
C VAL A 88 -6.13 -7.86 -1.33
N ALA A 89 -5.11 -8.69 -1.06
CA ALA A 89 -5.19 -9.73 -0.03
C ALA A 89 -5.46 -9.14 1.37
N VAL A 90 -4.81 -8.02 1.70
CA VAL A 90 -5.04 -7.32 2.98
C VAL A 90 -6.46 -6.77 3.08
N MET A 91 -7.00 -6.14 2.02
CA MET A 91 -8.36 -5.57 2.04
C MET A 91 -9.41 -6.65 2.26
N ALA A 92 -9.23 -7.82 1.64
CA ALA A 92 -10.11 -8.98 1.83
C ALA A 92 -10.05 -9.54 3.26
N ARG A 93 -8.87 -9.50 3.90
CA ARG A 93 -8.65 -10.05 5.25
C ARG A 93 -9.05 -9.10 6.38
N LEU A 94 -8.78 -7.80 6.25
CA LEU A 94 -8.91 -6.84 7.34
C LEU A 94 -10.18 -6.01 7.23
N ALA A 95 -10.59 -5.40 8.34
CA ALA A 95 -11.65 -4.40 8.45
C ALA A 95 -11.10 -3.06 8.96
N GLY A 96 -11.94 -2.03 8.99
CA GLY A 96 -11.63 -0.76 9.66
C GLY A 96 -10.36 -0.09 9.13
N ARG A 97 -9.40 0.18 10.02
CA ARG A 97 -8.16 0.91 9.70
C ARG A 97 -7.22 0.10 8.81
N GLY A 98 -7.07 -1.21 9.05
CA GLY A 98 -6.26 -2.07 8.19
C GLY A 98 -6.68 -2.00 6.72
N ARG A 99 -8.01 -2.04 6.47
CA ARG A 99 -8.58 -1.89 5.14
C ARG A 99 -8.38 -0.49 4.57
N GLU A 100 -8.59 0.55 5.38
CA GLU A 100 -8.32 1.94 4.99
C GLU A 100 -6.87 2.13 4.52
N TYR A 101 -5.89 1.57 5.22
CA TYR A 101 -4.49 1.72 4.84
C TYR A 101 -4.20 1.02 3.52
N ALA A 102 -4.72 -0.20 3.30
CA ALA A 102 -4.54 -0.88 2.02
C ALA A 102 -5.16 -0.09 0.85
N ILE A 103 -6.37 0.47 1.02
CA ILE A 103 -6.99 1.39 0.05
C ILE A 103 -6.10 2.61 -0.20
N SER A 104 -5.50 3.16 0.84
CA SER A 104 -4.62 4.33 0.73
C SER A 104 -3.34 4.03 -0.05
N ILE A 105 -2.75 2.85 0.14
CA ILE A 105 -1.57 2.41 -0.62
C ILE A 105 -1.93 2.17 -2.09
N LEU A 106 -3.09 1.56 -2.38
CA LEU A 106 -3.56 1.45 -3.77
C LEU A 106 -3.77 2.82 -4.42
N ALA A 107 -4.28 3.81 -3.67
CA ALA A 107 -4.38 5.17 -4.16
C ALA A 107 -3.02 5.83 -4.45
N VAL A 108 -1.93 5.42 -3.79
CA VAL A 108 -0.57 5.85 -4.16
C VAL A 108 -0.17 5.26 -5.50
N VAL A 109 -0.51 3.99 -5.76
CA VAL A 109 -0.20 3.29 -7.02
C VAL A 109 -0.92 3.93 -8.21
N TYR A 110 -2.23 4.18 -8.08
CA TYR A 110 -3.08 4.66 -9.18
C TYR A 110 -3.30 6.18 -9.21
N GLY A 111 -2.82 6.93 -8.21
CA GLY A 111 -3.03 8.38 -8.10
C GLY A 111 -2.27 9.20 -9.15
N ARG A 112 -2.84 10.35 -9.53
CA ARG A 112 -2.24 11.30 -10.50
C ARG A 112 -0.88 11.79 -9.98
N GLY A 113 0.20 11.47 -10.70
CA GLY A 113 1.59 11.72 -10.30
C GLY A 113 2.49 10.48 -10.36
N GLY A 114 1.93 9.30 -10.57
CA GLY A 114 2.69 8.19 -11.15
C GLY A 114 2.97 8.50 -12.61
N ALA A 115 4.17 8.96 -12.94
CA ALA A 115 4.65 8.88 -14.31
C ALA A 115 4.73 7.39 -14.66
N PHE A 116 3.68 6.85 -15.28
CA PHE A 116 3.84 5.65 -16.10
C PHE A 116 4.61 6.10 -17.34
N SER A 117 5.91 6.30 -17.18
CA SER A 117 6.82 6.49 -18.28
C SER A 117 7.08 5.13 -18.91
N GLY A 118 6.09 4.61 -19.65
CA GLY A 118 6.27 3.59 -20.70
C GLY A 118 6.99 2.28 -20.36
N GLU A 119 7.33 2.00 -19.11
CA GLU A 119 8.01 0.78 -18.70
C GLU A 119 7.02 -0.07 -17.91
N GLU A 120 6.75 -1.26 -18.45
CA GLU A 120 5.84 -2.30 -17.96
C GLU A 120 6.02 -2.61 -16.46
N ILE A 121 5.49 -1.77 -15.59
CA ILE A 121 5.02 -2.26 -14.31
C ILE A 121 3.72 -2.99 -14.65
N THR A 122 3.74 -4.32 -14.51
CA THR A 122 2.57 -5.21 -14.62
C THR A 122 1.60 -4.93 -13.47
N VAL A 123 1.07 -3.72 -13.43
CA VAL A 123 0.03 -3.30 -12.51
C VAL A 123 -1.22 -4.08 -12.89
N ALA A 124 -1.88 -4.70 -11.91
CA ALA A 124 -3.10 -5.47 -12.17
C ALA A 124 -4.12 -4.60 -12.93
N PRO A 125 -4.94 -5.18 -13.82
CA PRO A 125 -5.92 -4.41 -14.58
C PRO A 125 -6.74 -3.50 -13.65
N ALA A 126 -6.87 -2.23 -14.00
CA ALA A 126 -7.55 -1.24 -13.16
C ALA A 126 -8.98 -1.68 -12.79
N GLU A 127 -9.65 -2.40 -13.69
CA GLU A 127 -10.98 -2.98 -13.48
C GLU A 127 -11.02 -4.04 -12.37
N GLU A 128 -10.01 -4.91 -12.28
CA GLU A 128 -9.89 -5.92 -11.22
C GLU A 128 -9.68 -5.27 -9.86
N VAL A 129 -8.82 -4.24 -9.81
CA VAL A 129 -8.60 -3.48 -8.57
C VAL A 129 -9.85 -2.70 -8.18
N ALA A 130 -10.57 -2.12 -9.15
CA ALA A 130 -11.82 -1.42 -8.87
C ALA A 130 -12.86 -2.35 -8.24
N ARG A 131 -13.03 -3.57 -8.78
CA ARG A 131 -13.91 -4.59 -8.18
C ARG A 131 -13.50 -4.94 -6.75
N ALA A 132 -12.20 -5.15 -6.51
CA ALA A 132 -11.70 -5.48 -5.18
C ALA A 132 -11.95 -4.35 -4.17
N VAL A 133 -11.74 -3.10 -4.59
CA VAL A 133 -12.01 -1.91 -3.75
C VAL A 133 -13.50 -1.76 -3.48
N ALA A 134 -14.37 -1.93 -4.48
CA ALA A 134 -15.82 -1.86 -4.31
C ALA A 134 -16.31 -2.89 -3.28
N LEU A 135 -15.89 -4.16 -3.42
CA LEU A 135 -16.21 -5.23 -2.47
C LEU A 135 -15.70 -4.90 -1.05
N ALA A 136 -14.50 -4.34 -0.94
CA ALA A 136 -13.94 -3.93 0.35
C ALA A 136 -14.77 -2.81 1.01
N LEU A 137 -15.39 -1.92 0.23
CA LEU A 137 -16.22 -0.81 0.74
C LEU A 137 -17.62 -1.25 1.21
N GLU A 138 -18.10 -2.41 0.76
CA GLU A 138 -19.37 -3.00 1.23
C GLU A 138 -19.28 -3.48 2.68
N GLY A 139 -18.09 -3.90 3.13
CA GLY A 139 -17.87 -4.31 4.51
C GLY A 139 -17.43 -3.18 5.45
N GLU A 140 -17.04 -3.54 6.67
CA GLU A 140 -16.56 -2.58 7.67
C GLU A 140 -15.30 -1.82 7.21
N CYS A 141 -15.48 -0.52 7.00
CA CYS A 141 -14.41 0.43 6.70
C CYS A 141 -14.60 1.71 7.53
N THR A 142 -13.53 2.49 7.73
CA THR A 142 -13.67 3.79 8.40
C THR A 142 -14.30 4.82 7.44
N ALA A 143 -14.76 5.95 7.98
CA ALA A 143 -15.21 7.08 7.15
C ALA A 143 -14.08 7.66 6.27
N ARG A 144 -12.81 7.60 6.73
CA ARG A 144 -11.65 8.01 5.91
C ARG A 144 -11.40 7.01 4.79
N GLY A 145 -11.45 5.71 5.08
CA GLY A 145 -11.32 4.64 4.10
C GLY A 145 -12.40 4.68 3.03
N ARG A 146 -13.67 4.91 3.41
CA ARG A 146 -14.77 5.10 2.44
C ARG A 146 -14.54 6.28 1.49
N ARG A 147 -14.13 7.44 2.02
CA ARG A 147 -13.84 8.62 1.19
C ARG A 147 -12.70 8.37 0.22
N LYS A 148 -11.61 7.75 0.69
CA LYS A 148 -10.45 7.40 -0.16
C LYS A 148 -10.80 6.35 -1.20
N GLY A 149 -11.54 5.31 -0.82
CA GLY A 149 -11.97 4.26 -1.74
C GLY A 149 -12.89 4.80 -2.83
N ALA A 150 -13.85 5.66 -2.49
CA ALA A 150 -14.71 6.31 -3.47
C ALA A 150 -13.92 7.21 -4.46
N HIS A 151 -12.87 7.89 -3.98
CA HIS A 151 -11.99 8.65 -4.87
C HIS A 151 -11.16 7.73 -5.77
N LEU A 152 -10.59 6.66 -5.21
CA LEU A 152 -9.81 5.66 -5.94
C LEU A 152 -10.64 5.00 -7.05
N LEU A 153 -11.90 4.65 -6.80
CA LEU A 153 -12.79 4.09 -7.82
C LEU A 153 -12.95 5.02 -9.02
N LYS A 154 -13.16 6.33 -8.78
CA LYS A 154 -13.22 7.32 -9.87
C LYS A 154 -11.92 7.38 -10.66
N THR A 155 -10.78 7.34 -9.98
CA THR A 155 -9.47 7.32 -10.64
C THR A 155 -9.26 6.07 -11.49
N LEU A 156 -9.69 4.90 -11.00
CA LEU A 156 -9.58 3.63 -11.73
C LEU A 156 -10.51 3.60 -12.96
N GLU A 157 -11.71 4.16 -12.87
CA GLU A 157 -12.62 4.34 -14.02
C GLU A 157 -12.00 5.25 -15.09
N GLU A 158 -11.38 6.37 -14.69
CA GLU A 158 -10.65 7.23 -15.61
C GLU A 158 -9.46 6.50 -16.25
N TYR A 159 -8.72 5.73 -15.46
CA TYR A 159 -7.57 4.95 -15.93
C TYR A 159 -7.96 3.92 -16.99
N GLY A 160 -9.01 3.11 -16.73
CA GLY A 160 -9.50 2.13 -17.70
C GLY A 160 -9.99 2.74 -19.01
N ARG A 161 -10.54 3.97 -18.98
CA ARG A 161 -10.91 4.71 -20.20
C ARG A 161 -9.68 5.17 -20.99
N LEU A 162 -8.59 5.55 -20.32
CA LEU A 162 -7.35 6.00 -20.96
C LEU A 162 -6.62 4.83 -21.64
N ASP A 163 -6.54 3.66 -21.00
CA ASP A 163 -5.92 2.46 -21.58
C ASP A 163 -6.63 2.02 -22.87
N LEU A 164 -7.97 2.08 -22.90
CA LEU A 164 -8.76 1.77 -24.11
C LEU A 164 -8.53 2.78 -25.24
N SER A 165 -8.23 4.04 -24.92
CA SER A 165 -7.97 5.08 -25.92
C SER A 165 -6.60 4.97 -26.58
N GLN A 166 -5.61 4.38 -25.90
CA GLN A 166 -4.26 4.18 -26.44
C GLN A 166 -4.14 2.93 -27.30
N ASN A 167 -5.04 1.95 -27.16
CA ASN A 167 -5.08 0.72 -27.97
C ASN A 167 -5.91 0.86 -29.26
N GLY A 168 -6.33 2.07 -29.63
CA GLY A 168 -7.30 2.36 -30.70
C GLY A 168 -6.75 3.02 -31.98
N THR A 169 -5.45 2.95 -32.26
CA THR A 169 -4.80 3.48 -33.49
C THR A 169 -3.79 2.50 -34.03
#